data_AF-A0A7X7KFN7-F1
#
_entry.id   AF-A0A7X7KFN7-F1
#
_cell.length_a   1.000
_cell.length_b   1.000
_cell.length_c   1.000
_cell.angle_alpha   90.00
_cell.angle_beta   90.00
_cell.angle_gamma   90.00
#
_symmetry.space_group_name_H-M   'P 1'
#
loop_
_entity.id
_entity.type
_entity.pdbx_description
1 polymer ?
#
loop_
_entity_poly.entity_id
_entity_poly.type
_entity_poly.pdbx_seq_one_letter_code
_entity_poly.pdbx_strand_id
1 'polypeptide(L)'
;ARVYAGHGLFRVIVWAIPILGFLGTVIGITMALNGIDFSAPDKSMFEVLNGLGVKFDTTALALSLAMVLMFLHFMVERSENRLLEEVDRRVQDELADRFESLPSGVDGQLAAMRKMAETMLQMFERSSLQQARLWNASLESAADQWARMTGAAAEQVRASMSSAAGELCKQAEVLQNAVEAAGEAARLEDALNRNLEALAGAKHFQQTVLSLAAAVNMLGARLAETPGAAPIKLDSARRSINAA
;
A
#
# COMPACT_ATOMS: atom_id res chain seq x y z
N ALA A 1 -15.67 44.42 -30.12
CA ALA A 1 -16.04 45.76 -29.62
C ALA A 1 -15.05 46.88 -30.00
N ARG A 2 -13.71 46.65 -30.03
CA ARG A 2 -12.73 47.71 -30.32
C ARG A 2 -12.61 48.13 -31.81
N VAL A 3 -12.85 47.24 -32.77
CA VAL A 3 -12.67 47.54 -34.21
C VAL A 3 -13.70 48.56 -34.73
N TYR A 4 -14.96 48.46 -34.29
CA TYR A 4 -16.01 49.42 -34.68
C TYR A 4 -15.79 50.85 -34.13
N ALA A 5 -14.97 51.01 -33.10
CA ALA A 5 -14.69 52.34 -32.52
C ALA A 5 -13.74 53.18 -33.38
N GLY A 6 -12.93 52.56 -34.27
CA GLY A 6 -11.95 53.26 -35.11
C GLY A 6 -12.58 54.03 -36.27
N HIS A 7 -13.57 53.43 -36.94
CA HIS A 7 -14.19 54.01 -38.15
C HIS A 7 -15.42 54.89 -37.87
N GLY A 8 -15.92 54.89 -36.63
CA GLY A 8 -17.07 55.71 -36.25
C GLY A 8 -16.83 57.21 -36.50
N LEU A 9 -15.66 57.72 -36.14
CA LEU A 9 -15.30 59.13 -36.34
C LEU A 9 -15.17 59.48 -37.83
N PHE A 10 -14.49 58.64 -38.62
CA PHE A 10 -14.33 58.85 -40.06
C PHE A 10 -15.68 58.86 -40.79
N ARG A 11 -16.58 57.93 -40.45
CA ARG A 11 -17.93 57.86 -41.00
C ARG A 11 -18.75 59.11 -40.71
N VAL A 12 -18.65 59.63 -39.49
CA VAL A 12 -19.30 60.89 -39.09
C VAL A 12 -18.76 62.07 -39.90
N ILE A 13 -17.44 62.14 -40.11
CA ILE A 13 -16.82 63.19 -40.91
C ILE A 13 -17.30 63.12 -42.37
N VAL A 14 -17.27 61.95 -43.01
CA VAL A 14 -17.71 61.78 -44.41
C VAL A 14 -19.20 62.11 -44.56
N TRP A 15 -20.03 61.74 -43.59
CA TRP A 15 -21.46 62.09 -43.56
C TRP A 15 -21.72 63.60 -43.39
N ALA A 16 -20.82 64.33 -42.73
CA ALA A 16 -20.97 65.77 -42.51
C ALA A 16 -20.58 66.62 -43.74
N ILE A 17 -19.76 66.12 -44.66
CA ILE A 17 -19.28 66.87 -45.85
C ILE A 17 -20.44 67.43 -46.71
N PRO A 18 -21.48 66.66 -47.07
CA PRO A 18 -22.62 67.18 -47.82
C PRO A 18 -23.39 68.29 -47.10
N ILE A 19 -23.58 68.14 -45.79
CA ILE A 19 -24.31 69.11 -44.96
C ILE A 19 -23.48 70.41 -44.85
N LEU A 20 -22.17 70.30 -44.68
CA LEU A 20 -21.25 71.44 -44.65
C LEU A 20 -21.16 72.16 -46.00
N GLY A 21 -21.15 71.42 -47.12
CA GLY A 21 -21.23 71.99 -48.46
C GLY A 21 -22.51 72.80 -48.65
N PHE A 22 -23.66 72.21 -48.32
CA PHE A 22 -24.96 72.89 -48.35
C PHE A 22 -25.00 74.14 -47.45
N LEU A 23 -24.48 74.05 -46.22
CA LEU A 23 -24.36 75.19 -45.32
C LEU A 23 -23.52 76.31 -45.94
N GLY A 24 -22.41 75.97 -46.62
CA GLY A 24 -21.58 76.91 -47.35
C GLY A 24 -22.33 77.64 -48.47
N THR A 25 -23.19 76.93 -49.22
CA THR A 25 -24.08 77.58 -50.20
C THR A 25 -25.11 78.49 -49.54
N VAL A 26 -25.75 78.08 -48.45
CA VAL A 26 -26.77 78.89 -47.76
C VAL A 26 -26.15 80.19 -47.24
N ILE A 27 -25.01 80.12 -46.56
CA ILE A 27 -24.28 81.30 -46.08
C ILE A 27 -23.87 82.20 -47.26
N GLY A 28 -23.38 81.59 -48.34
CA GLY A 28 -22.95 82.30 -49.54
C GLY A 28 -24.08 83.05 -50.25
N ILE A 29 -25.26 82.44 -50.35
CA ILE A 29 -26.46 83.04 -50.93
C ILE A 29 -26.95 84.19 -50.03
N THR A 30 -26.99 84.01 -48.71
CA THR A 30 -27.40 85.05 -47.77
C THR A 30 -26.49 86.29 -47.84
N MET A 31 -25.17 86.09 -47.97
CA MET A 31 -24.22 87.20 -48.13
C MET A 31 -24.41 87.92 -49.47
N ALA A 32 -24.62 87.17 -50.57
CA ALA A 32 -24.86 87.75 -51.88
C ALA A 32 -26.15 88.60 -51.92
N LEU A 33 -27.22 88.14 -51.27
CA LEU A 33 -28.49 88.87 -51.20
C LEU A 33 -28.41 90.16 -50.35
N ASN A 34 -27.60 90.17 -49.29
CA ASN A 34 -27.40 91.36 -48.45
C ASN A 34 -26.57 92.47 -49.13
N GLY A 35 -25.83 92.15 -50.20
CA GLY A 35 -24.99 93.09 -50.95
C GLY A 35 -25.70 93.81 -52.10
N ILE A 36 -27.01 93.58 -52.29
CA ILE A 36 -27.75 94.12 -53.43
C ILE A 36 -28.10 95.60 -53.19
N ASP A 37 -27.46 96.49 -53.95
CA ASP A 37 -27.92 97.87 -54.10
C ASP A 37 -29.01 97.92 -55.20
N PHE A 38 -30.23 98.24 -54.79
CA PHE A 38 -31.40 98.38 -55.67
C PHE A 38 -31.33 99.65 -56.54
N SER A 39 -30.37 100.54 -56.28
CA SER A 39 -30.17 101.80 -57.02
C SER A 39 -29.43 101.61 -58.35
N ALA A 40 -28.68 100.51 -58.52
CA ALA A 40 -27.93 100.19 -59.74
C ALA A 40 -28.07 98.69 -60.12
N PRO A 41 -29.25 98.25 -60.60
CA PRO A 41 -29.62 96.85 -60.74
C PRO A 41 -28.71 96.03 -61.67
N ASP A 42 -28.22 96.64 -62.76
CA ASP A 42 -27.43 95.91 -63.76
C ASP A 42 -26.06 95.48 -63.23
N LYS A 43 -25.46 96.28 -62.33
CA LYS A 43 -24.16 95.96 -61.71
C LYS A 43 -24.32 94.98 -60.54
N SER A 44 -25.30 95.22 -59.66
CA SER A 44 -25.55 94.36 -58.51
C SER A 44 -26.04 92.96 -58.92
N MET A 45 -26.81 92.85 -60.01
CA MET A 45 -27.28 91.55 -60.51
C MET A 45 -26.14 90.70 -61.09
N PHE A 46 -25.21 91.30 -61.85
CA PHE A 46 -24.05 90.58 -62.38
C PHE A 46 -23.11 90.09 -61.27
N GLU A 47 -22.90 90.90 -60.24
CA GLU A 47 -22.09 90.55 -59.06
C GLU A 47 -22.72 89.41 -58.25
N VAL A 48 -24.04 89.44 -58.05
CA VAL A 48 -24.79 88.36 -57.38
C VAL A 48 -24.76 87.05 -58.17
N LEU A 49 -24.95 87.09 -59.50
CA LEU A 49 -24.90 85.89 -60.33
C LEU A 49 -23.53 85.22 -60.30
N ASN A 50 -22.45 86.01 -60.36
CA ASN A 50 -21.10 85.48 -60.30
C ASN A 50 -20.76 84.95 -58.89
N GLY A 51 -21.24 85.64 -57.85
CA GLY A 51 -21.14 85.18 -56.46
C GLY A 51 -21.88 83.86 -56.23
N LEU A 52 -23.09 83.71 -56.78
CA LEU A 52 -23.88 82.47 -56.72
C LEU A 52 -23.17 81.29 -57.37
N GLY A 53 -22.56 81.49 -58.55
CA GLY A 53 -21.83 80.43 -59.28
C GLY A 53 -20.73 79.79 -58.44
N VAL A 54 -19.87 80.62 -57.82
CA VAL A 54 -18.77 80.14 -56.96
C VAL A 54 -19.27 79.36 -55.73
N LYS A 55 -20.45 79.71 -55.20
CA LYS A 55 -21.05 78.99 -54.06
C LYS A 55 -21.62 77.65 -54.49
N PHE A 56 -22.28 77.57 -55.65
CA PHE A 56 -22.74 76.30 -56.20
C PHE A 56 -21.59 75.34 -56.49
N ASP A 57 -20.47 75.83 -57.03
CA ASP A 57 -19.27 75.02 -57.29
C ASP A 57 -18.70 74.38 -56.01
N THR A 58 -18.77 75.11 -54.88
CA THR A 58 -18.30 74.59 -53.58
C THR A 58 -19.11 73.38 -53.11
N THR A 59 -20.44 73.38 -53.32
CA THR A 59 -21.29 72.23 -52.98
C THR A 59 -21.11 71.08 -53.97
N ALA A 60 -20.99 71.39 -55.27
CA ALA A 60 -20.71 70.37 -56.27
C ALA A 60 -19.39 69.64 -55.97
N LEU A 61 -18.34 70.38 -55.62
CA LEU A 61 -17.05 69.82 -55.21
C LEU A 61 -17.17 69.02 -53.92
N ALA A 62 -17.84 69.53 -52.89
CA ALA A 62 -18.05 68.82 -51.62
C ALA A 62 -18.78 67.49 -51.81
N LEU A 63 -19.85 67.46 -52.62
CA LEU A 63 -20.58 66.24 -52.94
C LEU A 63 -19.74 65.26 -53.78
N SER A 64 -18.98 65.76 -54.76
CA SER A 64 -18.09 64.90 -55.56
C SER A 64 -17.02 64.23 -54.69
N LEU A 65 -16.41 64.97 -53.77
CA LEU A 65 -15.41 64.47 -52.84
C LEU A 65 -16.03 63.49 -51.83
N ALA A 66 -17.22 63.80 -51.31
CA ALA A 66 -17.95 62.90 -50.42
C ALA A 66 -18.26 61.56 -51.09
N MET A 67 -18.66 61.58 -52.37
CA MET A 67 -18.95 60.37 -53.13
C MET A 67 -17.69 59.50 -53.32
N VAL A 68 -16.55 60.12 -53.67
CA VAL A 68 -15.27 59.41 -53.78
C VAL A 68 -14.86 58.83 -52.43
N LEU A 69 -14.91 59.61 -51.34
CA LEU A 69 -14.55 59.14 -50.00
C LEU A 69 -15.44 58.00 -49.51
N MET A 70 -16.74 58.06 -49.79
CA MET A 70 -17.68 56.98 -49.43
C MET A 70 -17.38 55.69 -50.20
N PHE A 71 -16.95 55.79 -51.47
CA PHE A 71 -16.52 54.64 -52.25
C PHE A 71 -15.22 54.02 -51.70
N LEU A 72 -14.22 54.84 -51.38
CA LEU A 72 -12.98 54.32 -50.75
C LEU A 72 -13.26 53.67 -49.40
N HIS A 73 -14.13 54.29 -48.58
CA HIS A 73 -14.55 53.73 -47.30
C HIS A 73 -15.20 52.34 -47.47
N PHE A 74 -16.11 52.21 -48.42
CA PHE A 74 -16.75 50.94 -48.72
C PHE A 74 -15.74 49.85 -49.13
N MET A 75 -14.70 50.21 -49.89
CA MET A 75 -13.61 49.27 -50.24
C MET A 75 -12.84 48.81 -48.99
N VAL A 76 -12.53 49.72 -48.07
CA VAL A 76 -11.85 49.39 -46.81
C VAL A 76 -12.71 48.47 -45.95
N GLU A 77 -13.98 48.82 -45.71
CA GLU A 77 -14.91 47.99 -44.94
C GLU A 77 -15.07 46.59 -45.54
N ARG A 78 -15.14 46.49 -46.87
CA ARG A 78 -15.20 45.21 -47.57
C ARG A 78 -13.93 44.38 -47.35
N SER A 79 -12.76 45.00 -47.34
CA SER A 79 -11.50 44.32 -47.09
C SER A 79 -11.37 43.84 -45.64
N GLU A 80 -11.81 44.66 -44.68
CA GLU A 80 -11.79 44.30 -43.27
C GLU A 80 -12.74 43.14 -42.97
N ASN A 81 -13.96 43.17 -43.49
CA ASN A 81 -14.91 42.08 -43.31
C ASN A 81 -14.37 40.76 -43.86
N ARG A 82 -13.70 40.79 -45.03
CA ARG A 82 -13.04 39.59 -45.58
C ARG A 82 -11.94 39.06 -44.68
N LEU A 83 -11.12 39.94 -44.11
CA LEU A 83 -10.04 39.56 -43.21
C LEU A 83 -10.60 38.98 -41.90
N LEU A 84 -11.67 39.57 -41.37
CA LEU A 84 -12.35 39.06 -40.18
C LEU A 84 -12.95 37.67 -40.43
N GLU A 85 -13.60 37.45 -41.57
CA GLU A 85 -14.12 36.13 -41.97
C GLU A 85 -13.00 35.09 -42.13
N GLU A 86 -11.83 35.49 -42.65
CA GLU A 86 -10.69 34.60 -42.77
C GLU A 86 -10.09 34.23 -41.41
N VAL A 87 -9.94 35.21 -40.52
CA VAL A 87 -9.48 34.97 -39.14
C VAL A 87 -10.46 34.08 -38.39
N ASP A 88 -11.75 34.35 -38.47
CA ASP A 88 -12.79 33.56 -37.78
C ASP A 88 -12.78 32.11 -38.25
N ARG A 89 -12.69 31.88 -39.56
CA ARG A 89 -12.54 30.53 -40.13
C ARG A 89 -11.28 29.84 -39.65
N ARG A 90 -10.14 30.53 -39.66
CA ARG A 90 -8.86 29.95 -39.24
C ARG A 90 -8.85 29.62 -37.74
N VAL A 91 -9.48 30.45 -36.93
CA VAL A 91 -9.69 30.19 -35.49
C VAL A 91 -10.61 29.00 -35.31
N GLN A 92 -11.70 28.90 -36.07
CA GLN A 92 -12.63 27.78 -36.01
C GLN A 92 -11.94 26.48 -36.42
N ASP A 93 -11.16 26.45 -37.51
CA ASP A 93 -10.44 25.26 -37.95
C ASP A 93 -9.42 24.78 -36.91
N GLU A 94 -8.64 25.70 -36.32
CA GLU A 94 -7.62 25.34 -35.32
C GLU A 94 -8.22 24.96 -33.96
N LEU A 95 -9.34 25.58 -33.56
CA LEU A 95 -9.99 25.31 -32.27
C LEU A 95 -10.95 24.12 -32.33
N ALA A 96 -11.65 23.90 -33.43
CA ALA A 96 -12.61 22.81 -33.57
C ALA A 96 -11.94 21.43 -33.52
N ASP A 97 -10.71 21.32 -34.01
CA ASP A 97 -9.94 20.07 -33.95
C ASP A 97 -9.39 19.81 -32.53
N ARG A 98 -9.18 20.86 -31.73
CA ARG A 98 -8.64 20.74 -30.36
C ARG A 98 -9.71 20.57 -29.28
N PHE A 99 -10.90 21.11 -29.50
CA PHE A 99 -12.02 20.99 -28.58
C PHE A 99 -13.15 20.25 -29.29
N GLU A 100 -13.32 18.96 -28.96
CA GLU A 100 -14.47 18.16 -29.37
C GLU A 100 -15.74 18.92 -28.93
N SER A 101 -16.34 19.68 -29.85
CA SER A 101 -17.47 20.56 -29.56
C SER A 101 -18.66 19.69 -29.26
N LEU A 102 -18.83 19.32 -27.99
CA LEU A 102 -20.05 18.65 -27.55
C LEU A 102 -21.23 19.55 -27.93
N PRO A 103 -22.24 19.02 -28.66
CA PRO A 103 -23.38 19.82 -29.06
C PRO A 103 -24.04 20.43 -27.82
N SER A 104 -24.05 21.76 -27.74
CA SER A 104 -24.65 22.49 -26.63
C SER A 104 -26.13 22.15 -26.52
N GLY A 105 -26.55 21.48 -25.44
CA GLY A 105 -27.94 21.08 -25.20
C GLY A 105 -28.07 19.80 -24.37
N VAL A 106 -29.32 19.37 -24.14
CA VAL A 106 -29.66 18.12 -23.41
C VAL A 106 -28.99 16.91 -24.07
N ASP A 107 -28.88 16.90 -25.41
CA ASP A 107 -28.25 15.83 -26.19
C ASP A 107 -26.73 15.72 -25.95
N GLY A 108 -26.02 16.84 -25.80
CA GLY A 108 -24.60 16.84 -25.46
C GLY A 108 -24.33 16.34 -24.04
N GLN A 109 -25.20 16.68 -23.09
CA GLN A 109 -25.09 16.21 -21.71
C GLN A 109 -25.39 14.70 -21.61
N LEU A 110 -26.39 14.20 -22.36
CA LEU A 110 -26.66 12.77 -22.51
C LEU A 110 -25.48 12.02 -23.16
N ALA A 111 -24.87 12.59 -24.20
CA ALA A 111 -23.69 12.01 -24.85
C ALA A 111 -22.48 11.96 -23.91
N ALA A 112 -22.23 13.03 -23.14
CA ALA A 112 -21.21 13.06 -22.11
C ALA A 112 -21.44 11.98 -21.04
N MET A 113 -22.68 11.86 -20.56
CA MET A 113 -23.05 10.89 -19.53
C MET A 113 -22.94 9.45 -20.04
N ARG A 114 -23.29 9.19 -21.31
CA ARG A 114 -23.07 7.92 -21.98
C ARG A 114 -21.58 7.59 -22.14
N LYS A 115 -20.78 8.53 -22.64
CA LYS A 115 -19.32 8.38 -22.78
C LYS A 115 -18.66 8.12 -21.41
N MET A 116 -19.13 8.80 -20.38
CA MET A 116 -18.66 8.62 -19.00
C MET A 116 -19.07 7.25 -18.43
N ALA A 117 -20.29 6.79 -18.69
CA ALA A 117 -20.77 5.47 -18.30
C ALA A 117 -20.00 4.34 -19.02
N GLU A 118 -19.77 4.47 -20.33
CA GLU A 118 -18.94 3.54 -21.12
C GLU A 118 -17.49 3.51 -20.61
N THR A 119 -16.92 4.68 -20.29
CA THR A 119 -15.57 4.77 -19.72
C THR A 119 -15.51 4.13 -18.32
N MET A 120 -16.51 4.37 -17.48
CA MET A 120 -16.58 3.80 -16.13
C MET A 120 -16.73 2.28 -16.17
N LEU A 121 -17.52 1.74 -17.10
CA LEU A 121 -17.63 0.30 -17.35
C LEU A 121 -16.27 -0.31 -17.73
N GLN A 122 -15.54 0.32 -18.66
CA GLN A 122 -14.20 -0.15 -19.06
C GLN A 122 -13.20 -0.08 -17.91
N MET A 123 -13.25 0.97 -17.10
CA MET A 123 -12.40 1.11 -15.92
C MET A 123 -12.72 0.04 -14.86
N PHE A 124 -14.01 -0.26 -14.65
CA PHE A 124 -14.44 -1.30 -13.73
C PHE A 124 -13.97 -2.68 -14.19
N GLU A 125 -14.12 -3.00 -15.47
CA GLU A 125 -13.63 -4.26 -16.05
C GLU A 125 -12.11 -4.42 -15.87
N ARG A 126 -11.35 -3.35 -16.18
CA ARG A 126 -9.89 -3.33 -15.96
C ARG A 126 -9.51 -3.46 -14.50
N SER A 127 -10.20 -2.75 -13.61
CA SER A 127 -9.97 -2.81 -12.17
C SER A 127 -10.27 -4.20 -11.62
N SER A 128 -11.36 -4.83 -12.06
CA SER A 128 -11.75 -6.19 -11.64
C SER A 128 -10.70 -7.22 -12.07
N LEU A 129 -10.23 -7.16 -13.33
CA LEU A 129 -9.15 -8.02 -13.81
C LEU A 129 -7.84 -7.80 -13.05
N GLN A 130 -7.51 -6.55 -12.72
CA GLN A 130 -6.31 -6.22 -11.94
C GLN A 130 -6.42 -6.73 -10.50
N GLN A 131 -7.58 -6.56 -9.87
CA GLN A 131 -7.86 -7.10 -8.53
C GLN A 131 -7.74 -8.62 -8.51
N ALA A 132 -8.28 -9.33 -9.51
CA ALA A 132 -8.15 -10.78 -9.62
C ALA A 132 -6.69 -11.23 -9.75
N ARG A 133 -5.87 -10.49 -10.52
CA ARG A 133 -4.43 -10.76 -10.66
C ARG A 133 -3.67 -10.56 -9.35
N LEU A 134 -3.93 -9.45 -8.64
CA LEU A 134 -3.30 -9.18 -7.35
C LEU A 134 -3.70 -10.21 -6.30
N TRP A 135 -4.97 -10.60 -6.29
CA TRP A 135 -5.48 -11.63 -5.40
C TRP A 135 -4.79 -12.98 -5.66
N ASN A 136 -4.69 -13.40 -6.93
CA ASN A 136 -3.97 -14.63 -7.30
C ASN A 136 -2.49 -14.58 -6.89
N ALA A 137 -1.79 -13.47 -7.17
CA ALA A 137 -0.39 -13.32 -6.78
C ALA A 137 -0.22 -13.36 -5.24
N SER A 138 -1.17 -12.79 -4.49
CA SER A 138 -1.15 -12.84 -3.03
C SER A 138 -1.40 -14.25 -2.48
N LEU A 139 -2.31 -15.01 -3.10
CA LEU A 139 -2.58 -16.41 -2.77
C LEU A 139 -1.37 -17.30 -3.02
N GLU A 140 -0.71 -17.12 -4.17
CA GLU A 140 0.50 -17.86 -4.53
C GLU A 140 1.63 -17.56 -3.55
N SER A 141 1.86 -16.27 -3.23
CA SER A 141 2.85 -15.88 -2.22
C SER A 141 2.52 -16.42 -0.83
N ALA A 142 1.24 -16.47 -0.44
CA ALA A 142 0.81 -17.02 0.84
C ALA A 142 1.01 -18.55 0.89
N ALA A 143 0.71 -19.26 -0.21
CA ALA A 143 0.93 -20.69 -0.34
C ALA A 143 2.42 -21.03 -0.23
N ASP A 144 3.27 -20.27 -0.92
CA ASP A 144 4.74 -20.39 -0.85
C ASP A 144 5.28 -20.13 0.55
N GLN A 145 4.81 -19.08 1.22
CA GLN A 145 5.22 -18.78 2.58
C GLN A 145 4.77 -19.86 3.55
N TRP A 146 3.55 -20.39 3.39
CA TRP A 146 3.03 -21.47 4.22
C TRP A 146 3.82 -22.76 4.01
N ALA A 147 4.14 -23.14 2.77
CA ALA A 147 4.99 -24.28 2.45
C ALA A 147 6.40 -24.16 3.06
N ARG A 148 6.99 -22.96 3.04
CA ARG A 148 8.28 -22.71 3.72
C ARG A 148 8.17 -22.84 5.23
N MET A 149 7.11 -22.30 5.85
CA MET A 149 6.92 -22.41 7.30
C MET A 149 6.67 -23.85 7.74
N THR A 150 5.86 -24.62 7.01
CA THR A 150 5.61 -26.03 7.32
C THR A 150 6.85 -26.88 7.08
N GLY A 151 7.62 -26.61 6.03
CA GLY A 151 8.93 -27.25 5.80
C GLY A 151 9.93 -26.96 6.92
N ALA A 152 10.07 -25.69 7.33
CA ALA A 152 10.94 -25.30 8.44
C ALA A 152 10.49 -25.90 9.78
N ALA A 153 9.19 -25.94 10.04
CA ALA A 153 8.64 -26.56 11.25
C ALA A 153 8.89 -28.08 11.26
N ALA A 154 8.74 -28.76 10.12
CA ALA A 154 9.03 -30.19 10.00
C ALA A 154 10.51 -30.49 10.27
N GLU A 155 11.42 -29.68 9.74
CA GLU A 155 12.86 -29.84 9.99
C GLU A 155 13.20 -29.56 11.45
N GLN A 156 12.60 -28.55 12.07
CA GLN A 156 12.80 -28.24 13.49
C GLN A 156 12.30 -29.38 14.39
N VAL A 157 11.16 -29.99 14.08
CA VAL A 157 10.63 -31.16 14.80
C VAL A 157 11.53 -32.37 14.60
N ARG A 158 12.03 -32.60 13.38
CA ARG A 158 12.98 -33.68 13.08
C ARG A 158 14.28 -33.50 13.87
N ALA A 159 14.81 -32.28 13.91
CA ALA A 159 16.01 -31.95 14.67
C ALA A 159 15.82 -32.12 16.19
N SER A 160 14.69 -31.64 16.74
CA SER A 160 14.41 -31.81 18.17
C SER A 160 14.20 -33.28 18.56
N MET A 161 13.55 -34.07 17.71
CA MET A 161 13.37 -35.51 17.93
C MET A 161 14.69 -36.28 17.84
N SER A 162 15.57 -35.92 16.89
CA SER A 162 16.93 -36.49 16.82
C SER A 162 17.76 -36.14 18.06
N SER A 163 17.66 -34.91 18.56
CA SER A 163 18.33 -34.50 19.80
C SER A 163 17.77 -35.26 21.01
N ALA A 164 16.45 -35.41 21.11
CA ALA A 164 15.81 -36.16 22.19
C ALA A 164 16.20 -37.64 22.17
N ALA A 165 16.25 -38.26 20.99
CA ALA A 165 16.73 -39.64 20.82
C ALA A 165 18.19 -39.79 21.27
N GLY A 166 19.06 -38.84 20.90
CA GLY A 166 20.44 -38.81 21.36
C GLY A 166 20.57 -38.69 22.87
N GLU A 167 19.74 -37.86 23.51
CA GLU A 167 19.75 -37.70 24.97
C GLU A 167 19.21 -38.95 25.70
N LEU A 168 18.20 -39.62 25.14
CA LEU A 168 17.71 -40.91 25.64
C LEU A 168 18.77 -42.01 25.53
N CYS A 169 19.54 -42.05 24.45
CA CYS A 169 20.67 -42.99 24.33
C CYS A 169 21.71 -42.76 25.43
N LYS A 170 22.06 -41.49 25.72
CA LYS A 170 22.96 -41.17 26.84
C LYS A 170 22.38 -41.58 28.19
N GLN A 171 21.08 -41.35 28.42
CA GLN A 171 20.42 -41.79 29.66
C GLN A 171 20.41 -43.31 29.80
N ALA A 172 20.18 -44.05 28.72
CA ALA A 172 20.25 -45.50 28.71
C ALA A 172 21.67 -46.00 29.06
N GLU A 173 22.71 -45.35 28.51
CA GLU A 173 24.11 -45.65 28.83
C GLU A 173 24.44 -45.39 30.31
N VAL A 174 24.01 -44.25 30.86
CA VAL A 174 24.21 -43.94 32.29
C VAL A 174 23.49 -44.95 33.19
N LEU A 175 22.25 -45.33 32.86
CA LEU A 175 21.52 -46.35 33.60
C LEU A 175 22.20 -47.71 33.51
N GLN A 176 22.73 -48.09 32.35
CA GLN A 176 23.47 -49.34 32.19
C GLN A 176 24.74 -49.37 33.06
N ASN A 177 25.51 -48.27 33.07
CA ASN A 177 26.67 -48.13 33.94
C ASN A 177 26.28 -48.18 35.43
N ALA A 178 25.16 -47.56 35.80
CA ALA A 178 24.66 -47.61 37.19
C ALA A 178 24.23 -49.02 37.60
N VAL A 179 23.60 -49.78 36.69
CA VAL A 179 23.22 -51.17 36.92
C VAL A 179 24.45 -52.06 37.07
N GLU A 180 25.47 -51.88 36.23
CA GLU A 180 26.75 -52.60 36.38
C GLU A 180 27.42 -52.29 37.72
N ALA A 181 27.53 -51.02 38.09
CA ALA A 181 28.12 -50.61 39.37
C ALA A 181 27.34 -51.17 40.58
N ALA A 182 26.01 -51.20 40.51
CA ALA A 182 25.18 -51.82 41.54
C ALA A 182 25.41 -53.35 41.62
N GLY A 183 25.59 -54.01 40.47
CA GLY A 183 25.94 -55.42 40.40
C GLY A 183 27.32 -55.73 40.99
N GLU A 184 28.32 -54.87 40.76
CA GLU A 184 29.64 -54.97 41.39
C GLU A 184 29.55 -54.78 42.91
N ALA A 185 28.79 -53.79 43.38
CA ALA A 185 28.57 -53.55 44.80
C ALA A 185 27.93 -54.77 45.48
N ALA A 186 26.89 -55.37 44.88
CA ALA A 186 26.26 -56.58 45.40
C ALA A 186 27.23 -57.77 45.50
N ARG A 187 28.14 -57.94 44.51
CA ARG A 187 29.19 -58.96 44.58
C ARG A 187 30.19 -58.69 45.71
N LEU A 188 30.53 -57.42 45.94
CA LEU A 188 31.42 -57.01 47.02
C LEU A 188 30.78 -57.27 48.39
N GLU A 189 29.50 -56.97 48.54
CA GLU A 189 28.72 -57.28 49.75
C GLU A 189 28.68 -58.79 50.03
N ASP A 190 28.39 -59.60 49.01
CA ASP A 190 28.34 -61.06 49.13
C ASP A 190 29.73 -61.65 49.49
N ALA A 191 30.81 -61.10 48.92
CA ALA A 191 32.18 -61.47 49.30
C ALA A 191 32.52 -61.04 50.74
N LEU A 192 32.12 -59.84 51.15
CA LEU A 192 32.31 -59.35 52.51
C LEU A 192 31.54 -60.21 53.51
N ASN A 193 30.29 -60.56 53.21
CA ASN A 193 29.47 -61.40 54.08
C ASN A 193 30.06 -62.81 54.23
N ARG A 194 30.51 -63.44 53.13
CA ARG A 194 31.26 -64.70 53.19
C ARG A 194 32.51 -64.62 54.07
N ASN A 195 33.27 -63.53 53.96
CA ASN A 195 34.46 -63.32 54.79
C ASN A 195 34.09 -63.14 56.27
N LEU A 196 33.02 -62.41 56.58
CA LEU A 196 32.52 -62.25 57.95
C LEU A 196 32.00 -63.57 58.52
N GLU A 197 31.27 -64.38 57.74
CA GLU A 197 30.84 -65.72 58.13
C GLU A 197 32.03 -66.65 58.38
N ALA A 198 33.05 -66.64 57.52
CA ALA A 198 34.27 -67.40 57.73
C ALA A 198 35.01 -66.96 59.01
N LEU A 199 35.06 -65.65 59.28
CA LEU A 199 35.68 -65.10 60.49
C LEU A 199 34.88 -65.45 61.75
N ALA A 200 33.54 -65.39 61.69
CA ALA A 200 32.66 -65.83 62.77
C ALA A 200 32.80 -67.34 63.01
N GLY A 201 32.87 -68.15 61.94
CA GLY A 201 33.15 -69.58 62.00
C GLY A 201 34.50 -69.88 62.66
N ALA A 202 35.54 -69.11 62.34
CA ALA A 202 36.85 -69.22 62.98
C ALA A 202 36.78 -68.88 64.48
N LYS A 203 36.00 -67.86 64.87
CA LYS A 203 35.76 -67.53 66.28
C LYS A 203 35.01 -68.64 67.02
N HIS A 204 34.00 -69.24 66.38
CA HIS A 204 33.28 -70.38 66.94
C HIS A 204 34.18 -71.61 67.08
N PHE A 205 35.02 -71.92 66.08
CA PHE A 205 36.01 -72.99 66.19
C PHE A 205 36.95 -72.78 67.37
N GLN A 206 37.44 -71.55 67.56
CA GLN A 206 38.26 -71.20 68.72
C GLN A 206 37.50 -71.43 70.04
N GLN A 207 36.20 -71.11 70.09
CA GLN A 207 35.34 -71.34 71.25
C GLN A 207 35.05 -72.84 71.47
N THR A 208 34.91 -73.63 70.41
CA THR A 208 34.76 -75.10 70.49
C THR A 208 36.04 -75.77 70.99
N VAL A 209 37.21 -75.31 70.54
CA VAL A 209 38.52 -75.80 71.03
C VAL A 209 38.70 -75.45 72.51
N LEU A 210 38.34 -74.24 72.94
CA LEU A 210 38.36 -73.84 74.36
C LEU A 210 37.39 -74.67 75.21
N SER A 211 36.17 -74.92 74.72
CA SER A 211 35.18 -75.81 75.35
C SER A 211 35.69 -77.24 75.47
N LEU A 212 36.29 -77.79 74.40
CA LEU A 212 36.84 -79.14 74.40
C LEU A 212 38.04 -79.25 75.36
N ALA A 213 38.91 -78.25 75.41
CA ALA A 213 40.01 -78.19 76.39
C ALA A 213 39.47 -78.14 77.83
N ALA A 214 38.40 -77.39 78.09
CA ALA A 214 37.72 -77.37 79.39
C ALA A 214 37.07 -78.73 79.74
N ALA A 215 36.45 -79.40 78.77
CA ALA A 215 35.86 -80.73 78.95
C ALA A 215 36.92 -81.81 79.22
N VAL A 216 38.08 -81.74 78.54
CA VAL A 216 39.23 -82.62 78.81
C VAL A 216 39.78 -82.39 80.22
N ASN A 217 39.89 -81.14 80.66
CA ASN A 217 40.29 -80.84 82.06
C ASN A 217 39.27 -81.36 83.09
N MET A 218 37.97 -81.30 82.81
CA MET A 218 36.93 -81.89 83.67
C MET A 218 37.00 -83.43 83.72
N LEU A 219 37.32 -84.08 82.60
CA LEU A 219 37.56 -85.53 82.55
C LEU A 219 38.84 -85.92 83.29
N GLY A 220 39.90 -85.12 83.17
CA GLY A 220 41.12 -85.28 83.96
C GLY A 220 40.87 -85.13 85.46
N ALA A 221 40.04 -84.18 85.86
CA ALA A 221 39.62 -84.01 87.26
C ALA A 221 38.79 -85.20 87.77
N ARG A 222 37.90 -85.76 86.95
CA ARG A 222 37.13 -86.97 87.31
C ARG A 222 37.94 -88.26 87.34
N LEU A 223 39.04 -88.35 86.58
CA LEU A 223 39.94 -89.50 86.62
C LEU A 223 40.93 -89.48 87.80
N ALA A 224 41.08 -88.34 88.47
CA ALA A 224 41.96 -88.21 89.64
C ALA A 224 41.30 -88.60 90.99
N GLU A 225 39.98 -88.75 91.04
CA GLU A 225 39.25 -89.13 92.27
C GLU A 225 38.71 -90.57 92.22
N THR A 226 39.55 -91.56 92.53
CA THR A 226 39.12 -92.83 93.16
C THR A 226 40.31 -93.53 93.82
N PRO A 227 40.22 -93.95 95.11
CA PRO A 227 39.87 -95.35 95.37
C PRO A 227 39.08 -95.63 96.69
N GLY A 228 38.39 -96.79 96.75
CA GLY A 228 38.28 -97.57 98.00
C GLY A 228 36.90 -98.11 98.46
N ALA A 229 36.56 -99.33 98.03
CA ALA A 229 35.99 -100.48 98.78
C ALA A 229 34.60 -100.48 99.54
N ALA A 230 33.71 -101.37 99.04
CA ALA A 230 32.84 -102.36 99.74
C ALA A 230 31.56 -101.93 100.52
N PRO A 231 30.61 -102.85 100.88
CA PRO A 231 29.78 -103.71 100.02
C PRO A 231 28.25 -103.70 100.35
N ILE A 232 27.44 -104.10 99.36
CA ILE A 232 26.09 -104.76 99.34
C ILE A 232 25.03 -104.42 100.41
N LYS A 233 23.85 -103.97 99.94
CA LYS A 233 22.52 -104.36 100.50
C LYS A 233 21.43 -104.32 99.42
N LEU A 234 20.73 -105.44 99.26
CA LEU A 234 19.51 -105.59 98.46
C LEU A 234 18.33 -104.97 99.22
N ASP A 235 17.52 -104.16 98.55
CA ASP A 235 16.11 -104.04 98.90
C ASP A 235 15.25 -103.60 97.70
N SER A 236 13.97 -103.78 97.89
CA SER A 236 12.95 -104.23 96.96
C SER A 236 12.00 -103.12 96.50
N ALA A 237 11.13 -103.49 95.55
CA ALA A 237 9.88 -102.82 95.20
C ALA A 237 9.98 -101.51 94.40
N ARG A 238 9.08 -101.11 93.48
CA ARG A 238 7.85 -101.64 92.87
C ARG A 238 7.22 -100.45 92.12
N ARG A 239 6.56 -100.71 90.97
CA ARG A 239 5.55 -99.85 90.29
C ARG A 239 6.10 -98.54 89.70
N SER A 240 5.59 -97.96 88.61
CA SER A 240 4.35 -98.06 87.82
C SER A 240 4.64 -97.34 86.49
N ILE A 241 4.36 -97.88 85.31
CA ILE A 241 3.06 -97.92 84.60
C ILE A 241 2.60 -96.55 84.03
N ASN A 242 2.19 -96.62 82.75
CA ASN A 242 1.46 -95.68 81.86
C ASN A 242 2.32 -94.67 81.08
N ALA A 243 2.38 -94.66 79.74
CA ALA A 243 1.44 -94.93 78.64
C ALA A 243 0.28 -93.92 78.50
N ALA A 244 0.45 -92.98 77.58
CA ALA A 244 -0.53 -92.48 76.59
C ALA A 244 0.22 -91.57 75.60
#